data_AF-A0A088BBU0-F1
#
_entry.id   AF-A0A088BBU0-F1
#
_cell.length_a   1.000
_cell.length_b   1.000
_cell.length_c   1.000
_cell.angle_alpha   90.00
_cell.angle_beta   90.00
_cell.angle_gamma   90.00
#
_symmetry.space_group_name_H-M   'P 1'
#
loop_
_entity.id
_entity.type
_entity.pdbx_description
1 polymer ?
#
loop_
_entity_poly.entity_id
_entity_poly.type
_entity_poly.pdbx_seq_one_letter_code
_entity_poly.pdbx_strand_id
1 'polypeptide(L)'
;WGATVITNMLSAIPWIGQDFVQFVWGGFSVNNATLNRFFSVHMMTLHTNGSSNPLGLSSNGDKLPMHPYFFVFMGAIVGIVCYAPNLLGHSDNYIPANPMSTPASIVPEWPYYAILRA
;
A
#
# COMPACT_ATOMS: atom_id res chain seq x y z
N TRP A 1 11.38 -4.31 -1.80
CA TRP A 1 11.64 -4.23 -3.25
C TRP A 1 10.54 -3.53 -4.03
N GLY A 2 9.26 -3.86 -3.81
CA GLY A 2 8.15 -3.19 -4.49
C GLY A 2 8.20 -1.66 -4.39
N ALA A 3 8.45 -1.10 -3.20
CA ALA A 3 8.61 0.35 -3.01
C ALA A 3 9.66 0.96 -3.97
N THR A 4 10.85 0.35 -4.07
CA THR A 4 11.92 0.79 -4.97
C THR A 4 11.48 0.78 -6.43
N VAL A 5 10.85 -0.30 -6.88
CA VAL A 5 10.40 -0.45 -8.29
C VAL A 5 9.31 0.58 -8.61
N ILE A 6 8.30 0.70 -7.76
CA ILE A 6 7.14 1.57 -7.98
C ILE A 6 7.56 3.04 -7.99
N THR A 7 8.35 3.49 -7.02
CA THR A 7 8.77 4.89 -6.98
C THR A 7 9.74 5.22 -8.11
N ASN A 8 10.59 4.27 -8.53
CA ASN A 8 11.48 4.47 -9.67
C ASN A 8 10.73 4.66 -10.99
N MET A 9 9.43 4.34 -11.08
CA MET A 9 8.64 4.72 -12.26
C MET A 9 8.63 6.24 -12.48
N LEU A 10 8.77 7.05 -11.41
CA LEU A 10 8.88 8.51 -11.50
C LEU A 10 10.17 8.96 -12.21
N SER A 11 11.22 8.12 -12.21
CA SER A 11 12.44 8.47 -12.93
C SER A 11 12.29 8.47 -14.45
N ALA A 12 11.19 7.92 -14.97
CA ALA A 12 10.88 7.96 -16.39
C ALA A 12 10.51 9.38 -16.89
N ILE A 13 10.22 10.31 -15.98
CA ILE A 13 9.92 11.70 -16.34
C ILE A 13 11.22 12.40 -16.79
N PRO A 14 11.28 12.95 -18.02
CA PRO A 14 12.46 13.65 -18.50
C PRO A 14 12.84 14.83 -17.60
N TRP A 15 14.14 15.06 -17.47
CA TRP A 15 14.78 16.17 -16.74
C TRP A 15 14.63 16.17 -15.21
N ILE A 16 13.44 15.88 -14.69
CA ILE A 16 13.10 16.04 -13.25
C ILE A 16 12.89 14.70 -12.53
N GLY A 17 12.79 13.58 -13.25
CA GLY A 17 12.37 12.31 -12.68
C GLY A 17 13.23 11.84 -11.49
N GLN A 18 14.55 12.02 -11.55
CA GLN A 18 15.45 11.63 -10.47
C GLN A 18 15.24 12.46 -9.20
N ASP A 19 15.01 13.76 -9.35
CA ASP A 19 14.77 14.64 -8.21
C ASP A 19 13.46 14.28 -7.50
N PHE A 20 12.42 13.91 -8.27
CA PHE A 20 11.16 13.41 -7.72
C PHE A 20 11.32 12.11 -6.94
N VAL A 21 12.10 11.16 -7.46
CA VAL A 21 12.37 9.89 -6.75
C VAL A 21 13.05 10.16 -5.41
N GLN A 22 14.11 10.97 -5.40
CA GLN A 22 14.86 11.28 -4.18
C GLN A 22 14.02 12.08 -3.18
N PHE A 23 13.16 12.98 -3.67
CA PHE A 23 12.21 13.71 -2.84
C PHE A 23 11.24 12.76 -2.13
N VAL A 24 10.65 11.81 -2.86
CA VAL A 24 9.72 10.81 -2.30
C VAL A 24 10.42 9.94 -1.27
N TRP A 25 11.65 9.49 -1.56
CA TRP A 25 12.45 8.69 -0.62
C TRP A 25 12.90 9.47 0.61
N GLY A 26 13.14 10.78 0.47
CA GLY A 26 13.81 11.57 1.51
C GLY A 26 15.28 11.19 1.67
N GLY A 27 15.94 10.78 0.59
CA GLY A 27 17.31 10.30 0.57
C GLY A 27 17.67 9.59 -0.74
N PHE A 28 18.85 8.96 -0.78
CA PHE A 28 19.37 8.30 -1.98
C PHE A 28 18.82 6.89 -2.23
N SER A 29 18.12 6.32 -1.27
CA SER A 29 17.49 5.01 -1.36
C SER A 29 16.29 4.92 -0.41
N VAL A 30 15.44 3.92 -0.63
CA VAL A 30 14.31 3.61 0.27
C VAL A 30 14.86 3.32 1.67
N ASN A 31 14.45 4.12 2.65
CA ASN A 31 14.94 4.06 4.02
C ASN A 31 13.81 4.33 5.04
N ASN A 32 14.18 4.52 6.31
CA ASN A 32 13.23 4.79 7.39
C ASN A 32 12.37 6.04 7.16
N ALA A 33 12.94 7.10 6.56
CA ALA A 33 12.19 8.31 6.25
C ALA A 33 11.09 8.04 5.21
N THR A 34 11.38 7.20 4.21
CA THR A 34 10.40 6.76 3.22
C THR A 34 9.24 6.00 3.88
N LEU A 35 9.55 5.03 4.75
CA LEU A 35 8.55 4.21 5.44
C LEU A 35 7.62 5.05 6.32
N ASN A 36 8.19 5.95 7.13
CA ASN A 36 7.40 6.79 8.02
C ASN A 36 6.45 7.71 7.24
N ARG A 37 6.90 8.28 6.11
CA ARG A 37 6.05 9.11 5.25
C ARG A 37 4.89 8.32 4.65
N PHE A 38 5.16 7.12 4.12
CA PHE A 38 4.12 6.27 3.56
C PHE A 38 3.08 5.89 4.60
N PHE A 39 3.52 5.52 5.81
CA PHE A 39 2.61 5.23 6.92
C PHE A 39 1.75 6.45 7.28
N SER A 40 2.37 7.62 7.46
CA SER A 40 1.65 8.85 7.81
C SER A 40 0.63 9.23 6.74
N VAL A 41 0.97 9.18 5.45
CA VAL A 41 0.02 9.51 4.37
C VAL A 41 -1.13 8.50 4.33
N HIS A 42 -0.83 7.20 4.44
CA HIS A 42 -1.83 6.14 4.33
C HIS A 42 -2.89 6.21 5.43
N MET A 43 -2.45 6.34 6.69
CA MET A 43 -3.38 6.32 7.83
C MET A 43 -4.06 7.68 8.06
N MET A 44 -3.33 8.78 7.86
CA MET A 44 -3.87 10.12 8.13
C MET A 44 -4.99 10.47 7.15
N THR A 45 -4.81 10.18 5.86
CA THR A 45 -5.79 10.58 4.82
C THR A 45 -7.15 9.90 4.97
N LEU A 46 -7.17 8.62 5.37
CA LEU A 46 -8.41 7.89 5.61
C LEU A 46 -9.15 8.42 6.85
N HIS A 47 -8.43 8.64 7.95
CA HIS A 47 -9.04 9.04 9.22
C HIS A 47 -9.52 10.50 9.24
N THR A 48 -8.89 11.38 8.46
CA THR A 48 -9.32 12.79 8.40
C THR A 48 -10.54 13.00 7.51
N ASN A 49 -10.66 12.26 6.40
CA ASN A 49 -11.72 12.47 5.42
C ASN A 49 -12.87 11.46 5.53
N GLY A 50 -12.64 10.30 6.16
CA GLY A 50 -13.61 9.21 6.23
C GLY A 50 -13.84 8.51 4.89
N SER A 51 -14.69 7.49 4.89
CA SER A 51 -15.04 6.75 3.69
C SER A 51 -16.05 7.49 2.81
N SER A 52 -15.89 7.34 1.49
CA SER A 52 -16.92 7.73 0.53
C SER A 52 -18.08 6.72 0.52
N ASN A 53 -19.13 6.99 -0.26
CA ASN A 53 -20.28 6.09 -0.46
C ASN A 53 -20.59 5.94 -1.96
N PRO A 54 -21.35 4.90 -2.36
CA PRO A 54 -21.62 4.59 -3.78
C PRO A 54 -22.31 5.70 -4.57
N LEU A 55 -23.00 6.63 -3.91
CA LEU A 55 -23.67 7.76 -4.56
C LEU A 55 -22.69 8.92 -4.83
N GLY A 56 -21.49 8.89 -4.24
CA GLY A 56 -20.50 9.97 -4.37
C GLY A 56 -20.92 11.29 -3.70
N LEU A 57 -21.99 11.27 -2.89
CA LEU A 57 -22.50 12.43 -2.17
C LEU A 57 -21.90 12.52 -0.77
N SER A 58 -22.13 13.63 -0.07
CA SER A 58 -21.72 13.75 1.34
C SER A 58 -22.49 12.76 2.22
N SER A 59 -21.76 11.92 2.98
CA SER A 59 -22.33 11.01 3.97
C SER A 59 -22.53 11.67 5.34
N ASN A 60 -22.29 12.98 5.47
CA ASN A 60 -22.38 13.67 6.77
C ASN A 60 -23.80 13.76 7.34
N GLY A 61 -24.83 13.68 6.48
CA GLY A 61 -26.23 13.71 6.92
C GLY A 61 -26.72 12.41 7.55
N ASP A 62 -26.05 11.28 7.26
CA ASP A 62 -26.45 9.96 7.74
C ASP A 62 -25.22 9.07 7.93
N LYS A 63 -24.66 9.08 9.15
CA LYS A 63 -23.53 8.23 9.55
C LYS A 63 -24.00 7.18 10.54
N LEU A 64 -23.72 5.93 10.23
CA LEU A 64 -23.86 4.82 11.15
C LEU A 64 -22.53 4.53 11.85
N PRO A 65 -22.55 4.10 13.13
CA PRO A 65 -21.35 3.62 13.80
C PRO A 65 -20.85 2.32 13.15
N MET A 66 -19.55 2.07 13.21
CA MET A 66 -18.96 0.87 12.60
C MET A 66 -19.48 -0.43 13.25
N HIS A 67 -19.69 -0.39 14.56
CA HIS A 67 -20.35 -1.46 15.32
C HIS A 67 -21.80 -1.08 15.61
N PRO A 68 -22.79 -1.98 15.38
CA PRO A 68 -22.66 -3.38 14.93
C PRO A 68 -22.75 -3.58 13.42
N TYR A 69 -22.99 -2.54 12.62
CA TYR A 69 -23.50 -2.69 11.26
C TYR A 69 -22.54 -3.34 10.26
N PHE A 70 -21.22 -3.17 10.44
CA PHE A 70 -20.20 -3.74 9.54
C PHE A 70 -19.65 -5.10 10.03
N PHE A 71 -20.34 -5.79 10.95
CA PHE A 71 -19.84 -7.02 11.57
C PHE A 71 -19.69 -8.20 10.62
N VAL A 72 -20.50 -8.30 9.57
CA VAL A 72 -20.39 -9.38 8.57
C VAL A 72 -19.09 -9.26 7.77
N PHE A 73 -18.74 -8.03 7.36
CA PHE A 73 -17.46 -7.75 6.72
C PHE A 73 -16.28 -8.00 7.66
N MET A 74 -16.40 -7.57 8.92
CA MET A 74 -15.41 -7.88 9.95
C MET A 74 -15.29 -9.38 10.22
N GLY A 75 -16.39 -10.14 10.18
CA GLY A 75 -16.40 -11.59 10.36
C GLY A 75 -15.66 -12.32 9.24
N ALA A 76 -15.80 -11.89 7.98
CA ALA A 76 -15.02 -12.42 6.87
C ALA A 76 -13.52 -12.14 7.03
N ILE A 77 -13.16 -10.91 7.45
CA ILE A 77 -11.77 -10.55 7.75
C ILE A 77 -11.23 -11.40 8.90
N VAL A 78 -11.98 -11.55 10.00
CA VAL A 78 -11.61 -12.38 11.14
C VAL A 78 -11.42 -13.84 10.71
N GLY A 79 -12.28 -14.37 9.83
CA GLY A 79 -12.12 -15.71 9.27
C GLY A 79 -10.78 -15.88 8.54
N ILE A 80 -10.42 -14.94 7.66
CA ILE A 80 -9.13 -14.96 6.96
C ILE A 80 -7.96 -14.84 7.94
N VAL A 81 -8.04 -13.90 8.88
CA VAL A 81 -6.97 -13.65 9.87
C VAL A 81 -6.76 -14.86 10.79
N CYS A 82 -7.82 -15.50 11.25
CA CYS A 82 -7.72 -16.59 12.22
C CYS A 82 -7.40 -17.95 11.59
N TYR A 83 -7.89 -18.22 10.36
CA TYR A 83 -7.78 -19.56 9.76
C TYR A 83 -6.83 -19.62 8.56
N ALA A 84 -6.56 -18.51 7.87
CA ALA A 84 -5.73 -18.49 6.67
C ALA A 84 -4.96 -17.16 6.49
N PRO A 85 -4.17 -16.70 7.49
CA PRO A 85 -3.58 -15.36 7.50
C PRO A 85 -2.60 -15.10 6.35
N ASN A 86 -2.02 -16.17 5.79
CA ASN A 86 -1.03 -16.10 4.72
C ASN A 86 -1.59 -16.42 3.33
N LEU A 87 -2.90 -16.66 3.21
CA LEU A 87 -3.53 -17.08 1.94
C LEU A 87 -3.29 -16.09 0.79
N LEU A 88 -3.26 -14.80 1.11
CA LEU A 88 -3.10 -13.71 0.14
C LEU A 88 -1.69 -13.09 0.16
N GLY A 89 -0.80 -13.59 1.01
CA GLY A 89 0.54 -13.05 1.20
C GLY A 89 1.59 -13.76 0.36
N HIS A 90 2.77 -13.15 0.26
CA HIS A 90 3.94 -13.78 -0.32
C HIS A 90 4.94 -14.14 0.78
N SER A 91 5.45 -15.38 0.75
CA SER A 91 6.49 -15.88 1.65
C SER A 91 7.71 -14.96 1.80
N ASP A 92 8.13 -14.29 0.74
CA ASP A 92 9.36 -13.51 0.71
C ASP A 92 9.28 -12.25 1.59
N ASN A 93 8.05 -11.79 1.90
CA ASN A 93 7.82 -10.67 2.83
C ASN A 93 8.06 -11.05 4.31
N TYR A 94 8.32 -12.32 4.62
CA TYR A 94 8.80 -12.76 5.94
C TYR A 94 10.33 -12.72 6.09
N ILE A 95 11.06 -12.48 5.00
CA ILE A 95 12.52 -12.33 5.03
C ILE A 95 12.83 -10.84 5.19
N PRO A 96 13.69 -10.44 6.15
CA PRO A 96 14.10 -9.05 6.29
C PRO A 96 14.64 -8.49 4.98
N ALA A 97 14.26 -7.26 4.66
CA ALA A 97 14.70 -6.61 3.43
C ALA A 97 16.22 -6.45 3.42
N ASN A 98 16.87 -6.94 2.35
CA ASN A 98 18.30 -6.80 2.13
C ASN A 98 18.55 -5.97 0.87
N PRO A 99 18.88 -4.67 0.96
CA PRO A 99 19.09 -3.81 -0.21
C PRO A 99 20.12 -4.29 -1.25
N MET A 100 20.96 -5.26 -0.89
CA MET A 100 22.01 -5.80 -1.76
C MET A 100 21.58 -7.05 -2.55
N SER A 101 20.41 -7.64 -2.29
CA SER A 101 20.01 -8.92 -2.90
C SER A 101 18.52 -9.05 -3.15
N THR A 102 18.10 -8.87 -4.41
CA THR A 102 16.72 -9.12 -4.85
C THR A 102 16.40 -10.62 -4.91
N PRO A 103 15.32 -11.12 -4.27
CA PRO A 103 14.86 -12.50 -4.43
C PRO A 103 14.51 -12.84 -5.88
N ALA A 104 14.84 -14.04 -6.34
CA ALA A 104 14.53 -14.50 -7.70
C ALA A 104 13.01 -14.73 -7.92
N SER A 105 12.28 -15.04 -6.85
CA SER A 105 10.82 -15.23 -6.82
C SER A 105 10.01 -13.93 -6.76
N ILE A 106 10.64 -12.76 -6.93
CA ILE A 106 9.97 -11.47 -6.78
C ILE A 106 8.74 -11.36 -7.71
N VAL A 107 7.57 -11.31 -7.11
CA VAL A 107 6.31 -10.99 -7.81
C VAL A 107 5.54 -9.93 -7.01
N PRO A 108 4.87 -8.98 -7.67
CA PRO A 108 3.99 -8.06 -6.97
C PRO A 108 2.79 -8.79 -6.40
N GLU A 109 2.17 -8.16 -5.42
CA GLU A 109 0.91 -8.63 -4.88
C GLU A 109 -0.15 -8.64 -6.00
N TRP A 110 -1.03 -9.64 -5.96
CA TRP A 110 -2.22 -9.64 -6.80
C TRP A 110 -3.07 -8.40 -6.45
N PRO A 111 -3.62 -7.66 -7.42
CA PRO A 111 -3.65 -7.86 -8.88
C PRO A 111 -2.71 -6.95 -9.70
N TYR A 112 -1.63 -6.41 -9.12
CA TYR A 112 -1.09 -5.12 -9.55
C TYR A 112 -0.10 -5.10 -10.75
N TYR A 113 0.35 -6.22 -11.31
CA TYR A 113 1.51 -6.22 -12.22
C TYR A 113 1.24 -6.33 -13.73
N ALA A 114 0.06 -6.79 -14.15
CA ALA A 114 -0.11 -7.34 -15.49
C ALA A 114 0.09 -6.34 -16.65
N ILE A 115 -0.20 -5.04 -16.44
CA ILE A 115 -0.26 -4.04 -17.52
C ILE A 115 1.12 -3.49 -17.93
N LEU A 116 2.09 -3.43 -17.01
CA LEU A 116 3.39 -2.78 -17.25
C LEU A 116 4.44 -3.68 -17.93
N ARG A 117 4.13 -4.96 -18.11
CA ARG A 117 5.06 -5.97 -18.68
C ARG A 117 4.69 -6.41 -20.09
N ALA A 118 3.63 -5.84 -20.67
CA ALA A 118 3.16 -6.09 -22.03
C ALA A 118 3.84 -5.14 -23.01
#